data_AF-A0A1W6MTT8-F1
#
_entry.id   AF-A0A1W6MTT8-F1
#
_cell.length_a   1.000
_cell.length_b   1.000
_cell.length_c   1.000
_cell.angle_alpha   90.00
_cell.angle_beta   90.00
_cell.angle_gamma   90.00
#
_symmetry.space_group_name_H-M   'P 1'
#
loop_
_entity.id
_entity.type
_entity.pdbx_description
1 polymer ?
#
loop_
_entity_poly.entity_id
_entity_poly.type
_entity_poly.pdbx_seq_one_letter_code
_entity_poly.pdbx_strand_id
1 'polypeptide(L)'
;MLPTTILIDERPRCVVRPNDTKDLNRFIRNGKGFLLAQQPEGRISHRPASDEELSRWREALALHKAWGGEDEGFFGVPLVDGASAPANNK
;
A
#
# COMPACT_ATOMS: atom_id res chain seq x y z
N MET A 1 -0.40 -0.35 14.10
CA MET A 1 -0.60 1.10 13.85
C MET A 1 -1.90 1.36 13.08
N LEU A 2 -2.25 2.64 12.82
CA LEU A 2 -3.33 3.02 11.91
C LEU A 2 -2.89 2.83 10.44
N PRO A 3 -3.84 2.62 9.50
CA PRO A 3 -3.55 2.60 8.08
C PRO A 3 -2.81 3.87 7.63
N THR A 4 -1.71 3.66 6.92
CA THR A 4 -0.74 4.67 6.50
C THR A 4 -0.56 4.57 5.01
N THR A 5 -0.70 5.69 4.31
CA THR A 5 -0.47 5.78 2.87
C THR A 5 0.99 6.06 2.61
N ILE A 6 1.61 5.24 1.76
CA ILE A 6 2.94 5.48 1.21
C ILE A 6 2.80 6.29 -0.07
N LEU A 7 3.62 7.31 -0.22
CA LEU A 7 3.65 8.17 -1.40
C LEU A 7 5.01 8.09 -2.08
N ILE A 8 4.98 8.26 -3.40
CA ILE A 8 6.16 8.44 -4.24
C ILE A 8 5.98 9.78 -4.95
N ASP A 9 6.87 10.73 -4.69
CA ASP A 9 6.76 12.11 -5.18
C ASP A 9 5.36 12.70 -4.91
N GLU A 10 4.90 12.53 -3.67
CA GLU A 10 3.59 12.98 -3.16
C GLU A 10 2.37 12.30 -3.79
N ARG A 11 2.56 11.28 -4.64
CA ARG A 11 1.47 10.48 -5.21
C ARG A 11 1.22 9.21 -4.40
N PRO A 12 -0.03 8.92 -3.98
CA PRO A 12 -0.35 7.70 -3.24
C PRO A 12 0.01 6.44 -4.04
N ARG A 13 0.75 5.51 -3.42
CA ARG A 13 1.21 4.27 -4.03
C ARG A 13 0.58 3.03 -3.43
N CYS A 14 0.42 3.01 -2.11
CA CYS A 14 -0.27 1.95 -1.38
C CYS A 14 -0.72 2.43 0.00
N VAL A 15 -1.72 1.76 0.55
CA VAL A 15 -2.11 1.89 1.97
C VAL A 15 -1.67 0.62 2.69
N VAL A 16 -0.93 0.78 3.78
CA VAL A 16 -0.43 -0.31 4.60
C VAL A 16 -0.83 -0.12 6.05
N ARG A 17 -1.01 -1.22 6.78
CA ARG A 17 -1.24 -1.20 8.23
C ARG A 17 -0.10 -1.97 8.93
N PRO A 18 1.07 -1.35 9.11
CA PRO A 18 2.17 -1.98 9.83
C PRO A 18 1.81 -2.18 11.31
N ASN A 19 2.38 -3.20 11.92
CA ASN A 19 2.17 -3.47 13.35
C ASN A 19 2.77 -2.34 14.20
N ASP A 20 3.98 -1.92 13.85
CA ASP A 20 4.73 -0.85 14.49
C ASP A 20 5.61 -0.05 13.50
N THR A 21 6.30 0.97 14.00
CA THR A 21 7.18 1.82 13.19
C THR A 21 8.38 1.06 12.62
N LYS A 22 8.83 -0.02 13.27
CA LYS A 22 9.95 -0.85 12.77
C LYS A 22 9.50 -1.62 11.53
N ASP A 23 8.30 -2.17 11.57
CA ASP A 23 7.68 -2.87 10.45
C ASP A 23 7.46 -1.94 9.25
N LEU A 24 6.97 -0.72 9.49
CA LEU A 24 6.87 0.33 8.47
C LEU A 24 8.23 0.62 7.81
N ASN A 25 9.26 0.88 8.61
CA ASN A 25 10.60 1.19 8.11
C ASN A 25 11.23 0.01 7.35
N ARG A 26 10.96 -1.22 7.80
CA ARG A 26 11.38 -2.45 7.12
C ARG A 26 10.72 -2.56 5.75
N PHE A 27 9.41 -2.29 5.65
CA PHE A 27 8.71 -2.27 4.38
C PHE A 27 9.26 -1.20 3.43
N ILE A 28 9.48 0.04 3.89
CA ILE A 28 10.05 1.11 3.07
C ILE A 28 11.43 0.73 2.53
N ARG A 29 12.25 0.03 3.33
CA ARG A 29 13.59 -0.42 2.92
C ARG A 29 13.56 -1.57 1.93
N ASN A 30 12.79 -2.62 2.23
CA ASN A 30 12.77 -3.86 1.45
C ASN A 30 11.88 -3.74 0.20
N GLY A 31 10.81 -2.96 0.32
CA GLY A 31 9.84 -2.71 -0.73
C GLY A 31 10.25 -1.65 -1.75
N LYS A 32 11.47 -1.10 -1.69
CA LYS A 32 11.94 -0.04 -2.62
C LYS A 32 11.71 -0.40 -4.08
N GLY A 33 12.01 -1.64 -4.49
CA GLY A 33 11.78 -2.08 -5.88
C GLY A 33 10.31 -2.04 -6.30
N PHE A 34 9.38 -2.34 -5.39
CA PHE A 34 7.94 -2.23 -5.63
C PHE A 34 7.44 -0.77 -5.63
N LEU A 35 7.98 0.03 -4.71
CA LEU A 35 7.60 1.42 -4.51
C LEU A 35 8.11 2.31 -5.66
N LEU A 36 9.36 2.13 -6.07
CA LEU A 36 10.06 2.95 -7.06
C LEU A 36 10.02 2.38 -8.48
N ALA A 37 9.25 1.32 -8.73
CA ALA A 37 9.27 0.52 -9.97
C ALA A 37 9.54 1.32 -11.26
N GLN A 38 8.68 2.28 -11.61
CA GLN A 38 8.83 3.13 -12.80
C GLN A 38 9.47 4.50 -12.50
N GLN A 39 9.79 4.77 -11.24
CA GLN A 39 10.32 6.04 -10.74
C GLN A 39 11.52 5.77 -9.81
N PRO A 40 12.66 5.32 -10.36
CA PRO A 40 13.81 4.86 -9.56
C PRO A 40 14.41 5.95 -8.66
N GLU A 41 14.25 7.22 -9.02
CA GLU A 41 14.70 8.37 -8.22
C GLU A 41 13.59 9.01 -7.38
N GLY A 42 12.38 8.43 -7.37
CA GLY A 42 11.24 8.97 -6.66
C GLY A 42 11.47 9.05 -5.14
N ARG A 43 10.96 10.11 -4.51
CA ARG A 43 11.04 10.30 -3.07
C ARG A 43 9.92 9.55 -2.37
N ILE A 44 10.30 8.61 -1.51
CA ILE A 44 9.35 7.91 -0.64
C ILE A 44 9.00 8.80 0.57
N SER A 45 7.72 8.99 0.81
CA SER A 45 7.18 9.60 2.03
C SER A 45 5.94 8.82 2.50
N HIS A 46 5.38 9.18 3.67
CA HIS A 46 4.16 8.56 4.17
C HIS A 46 3.30 9.54 4.98
N ARG A 47 1.99 9.31 5.00
CA ARG A 47 1.02 10.06 5.81
C ARG A 47 -0.12 9.15 6.28
N PRO A 48 -0.95 9.58 7.26
CA PRO A 48 -2.21 8.89 7.53
C PRO A 48 -3.05 8.74 6.25
N ALA A 49 -3.75 7.61 6.13
CA ALA A 49 -4.65 7.37 5.00
C ALA A 49 -5.80 8.39 4.98
N SER A 50 -6.16 8.88 3.79
CA SER A 50 -7.40 9.65 3.60
C SER A 50 -8.61 8.73 3.69
N ASP A 51 -9.82 9.29 3.76
CA ASP A 51 -11.05 8.49 3.85
C ASP A 51 -11.24 7.58 2.63
N GLU A 52 -10.93 8.06 1.43
CA GLU A 52 -11.00 7.26 0.19
C GLU A 52 -10.01 6.08 0.19
N GLU A 53 -8.78 6.35 0.61
CA GLU A 53 -7.71 5.36 0.72
C GLU A 53 -8.04 4.31 1.80
N LEU A 54 -8.62 4.76 2.91
CA LEU A 54 -9.08 3.91 3.99
C LEU A 54 -10.26 3.03 3.55
N SER A 55 -11.18 3.54 2.73
CA SER A 55 -12.27 2.75 2.15
C SER A 55 -11.72 1.60 1.31
N ARG A 56 -10.79 1.89 0.38
CA ARG A 56 -10.13 0.86 -0.44
C ARG A 56 -9.43 -0.19 0.40
N TRP A 57 -8.73 0.24 1.47
CA TRP A 57 -8.08 -0.68 2.39
C TRP A 57 -9.08 -1.57 3.13
N ARG A 58 -10.21 -1.02 3.59
CA ARG A 58 -11.28 -1.77 4.27
C ARG A 58 -11.95 -2.78 3.34
N GLU A 59 -12.20 -2.42 2.09
CA GLU A 59 -12.75 -3.34 1.08
C GLU A 59 -11.79 -4.51 0.82
N ALA A 60 -10.50 -4.22 0.65
CA ALA A 60 -9.49 -5.26 0.46
C ALA A 60 -9.35 -6.16 1.70
N LEU A 61 -9.43 -5.59 2.91
CA LEU A 61 -9.45 -6.36 4.15
C LEU A 61 -10.72 -7.23 4.24
N ALA A 62 -11.89 -6.70 3.89
CA ALA A 62 -13.14 -7.46 3.89
C ALA A 62 -13.06 -8.66 2.94
N LEU A 63 -12.45 -8.48 1.76
CA LEU A 63 -12.17 -9.58 0.84
C LEU A 63 -11.21 -10.62 1.45
N HIS A 64 -10.13 -10.18 2.11
CA HIS A 64 -9.20 -11.07 2.80
C HIS A 64 -9.90 -11.90 3.89
N LYS A 65 -10.78 -11.27 4.68
CA LYS A 65 -11.59 -11.95 5.70
C LYS A 65 -12.59 -12.92 5.10
N ALA A 66 -13.18 -12.61 3.94
CA ALA A 66 -14.12 -13.50 3.26
C ALA A 66 -13.46 -14.82 2.83
N TRP A 67 -12.15 -14.81 2.56
CA TRP A 67 -11.35 -16.02 2.33
C TRP A 67 -10.96 -16.77 3.64
N GLY A 68 -11.21 -16.17 4.81
CA GLY A 68 -10.82 -16.72 6.11
C GLY A 68 -9.49 -16.17 6.65
N GLY A 69 -8.97 -15.08 6.09
CA GLY A 69 -7.77 -14.42 6.59
C GLY A 69 -8.01 -13.56 7.84
N GLU A 70 -6.97 -13.36 8.64
CA GLU A 70 -7.00 -12.58 9.89
C GLU A 70 -6.60 -11.12 9.67
N ASP A 71 -7.09 -10.22 10.53
CA ASP A 71 -6.78 -8.79 10.48
C ASP A 71 -5.27 -8.50 10.56
N GLU A 72 -4.55 -9.25 11.40
CA GLU A 72 -3.10 -9.10 11.59
C GLU A 72 -2.29 -9.65 10.42
N GLY A 73 -2.87 -10.57 9.64
CA GLY A 73 -2.28 -11.09 8.41
C GLY A 73 -2.42 -10.16 7.21
N PHE A 74 -3.28 -9.14 7.29
CA PHE A 74 -3.52 -8.22 6.19
C PHE A 74 -2.61 -6.98 6.25
N PHE A 75 -1.56 -6.99 5.43
CA PHE A 75 -0.57 -5.92 5.43
C PHE A 75 -1.02 -4.64 4.73
N GLY A 76 -1.67 -4.73 3.55
CA GLY A 76 -2.02 -3.53 2.78
C GLY A 76 -2.49 -3.80 1.35
N VAL A 77 -2.82 -2.72 0.65
CA VAL A 77 -3.35 -2.74 -0.72
C VAL A 77 -2.65 -1.68 -1.58
N PRO A 78 -2.28 -1.97 -2.84
CA PRO A 78 -1.81 -0.95 -3.77
C PRO A 78 -2.90 0.06 -4.09
N LEU A 79 -2.52 1.33 -4.17
CA LEU A 79 -3.35 2.39 -4.72
C LEU A 79 -2.91 2.56 -6.17
N VAL A 80 -3.69 1.96 -7.07
CA VAL A 80 -3.61 2.33 -8.48
C VAL A 80 -4.43 3.60 -8.68
N ASP A 81 -3.82 4.63 -9.24
CA ASP A 81 -4.57 5.68 -9.94
C ASP A 81 -5.47 4.95 -10.94
N GLY A 82 -6.77 5.22 -10.90
CA GLY A 82 -7.82 4.33 -11.39
C GLY A 82 -7.52 3.68 -12.75
N ALA A 83 -7.71 2.36 -12.82
CA ALA A 83 -7.74 1.57 -14.05
C ALA A 83 -6.50 1.69 -14.96
N SER A 84 -5.45 0.96 -14.62
CA SER A 84 -4.62 0.34 -15.67
C SER A 84 -4.58 -1.16 -15.41
N ALA A 85 -5.33 -1.88 -16.24
CA ALA A 85 -5.19 -3.31 -16.44
C ALA A 85 -3.71 -3.68 -16.64
N PRO A 86 -3.29 -4.92 -16.32
CA PRO A 86 -1.93 -5.34 -16.64
C PRO A 86 -1.68 -5.10 -18.13
N ALA A 87 -0.62 -4.33 -18.43
CA ALA A 87 -0.04 -4.30 -19.75
C ALA A 87 0.29 -5.74 -20.11
N ASN A 88 -0.53 -6.30 -20.99
CA ASN A 88 -0.47 -7.67 -21.44
C ASN A 88 0.79 -7.79 -22.30
N ASN A 89 1.93 -8.12 -21.69
CA ASN A 89 3.16 -8.37 -22.43
C ASN A 89 3.16 -9.84 -22.83
N LYS A 90 2.54 -10.12 -23.98
CA LYS A 90 2.70 -11.38 -24.72
C LYS A 90 3.83 -11.23 -25.72
#